data_AF-A0A967WKI1-F1
#
_entry.id   AF-A0A967WKI1-F1
#
_cell.length_a   1.000
_cell.length_b   1.000
_cell.length_c   1.000
_cell.angle_alpha   90.00
_cell.angle_beta   90.00
_cell.angle_gamma   90.00
#
_symmetry.space_group_name_H-M   'P 1'
#
loop_
_entity.id
_entity.type
_entity.pdbx_description
1 polymer ?
#
loop_
_entity_poly.entity_id
_entity_poly.type
_entity_poly.pdbx_seq_one_letter_code
_entity_poly.pdbx_strand_id
1 'polypeptide(L)' 'SRQVDGVVWAVPGHVSVFEWLADRFGGLAVPTVFLNKRQDSGQQVVAMDNRFGAKLAVEHLLGQGFRRIGIIKGPEG' A
#
# COMPACT_ATOMS: atom_id res chain seq x y z
N SER A 1 23.15 15.57 -10.91
CA SER A 1 21.86 14.86 -10.82
C SER A 1 22.01 13.53 -11.55
N ARG A 2 21.31 12.48 -11.12
CA ARG A 2 21.20 11.26 -11.94
C ARG A 2 19.86 11.37 -12.68
N GLN A 3 19.90 11.42 -14.01
CA GLN A 3 18.69 11.33 -14.81
C GLN A 3 18.27 9.86 -14.81
N VAL A 4 17.10 9.57 -14.26
CA VAL A 4 16.50 8.23 -14.25
C VAL A 4 15.34 8.21 -15.22
N ASP A 5 15.07 7.08 -15.85
CA ASP A 5 13.95 6.93 -16.79
C ASP A 5 12.62 6.63 -16.10
N GLY A 6 12.64 6.39 -14.78
CA GLY A 6 11.45 6.11 -13.99
C GLY A 6 11.74 5.92 -12.50
N VAL A 7 10.67 5.84 -11.71
CA VAL A 7 10.73 5.71 -10.25
C VAL A 7 9.81 4.60 -9.77
N VAL A 8 10.34 3.71 -8.93
CA VAL A 8 9.54 2.77 -8.12
C VAL A 8 9.52 3.28 -6.70
N TRP A 9 8.33 3.58 -6.19
CA TRP A 9 8.14 4.10 -4.85
C TRP A 9 7.62 3.02 -3.91
N ALA A 10 8.47 2.60 -2.96
CA ALA A 10 8.18 1.50 -2.04
C ALA A 10 8.01 1.95 -0.57
N VAL A 11 7.94 3.25 -0.30
CA VAL A 11 7.89 3.75 1.08
C VAL A 11 6.48 3.56 1.67
N PRO A 12 6.35 2.86 2.82
CA PRO A 12 5.09 2.78 3.55
C PRO A 12 4.76 4.12 4.20
N GLY A 13 3.53 4.62 4.06
CA GLY A 13 3.14 5.93 4.61
C GLY A 13 1.66 6.03 4.96
N HIS A 14 1.34 6.96 5.87
CA HIS A 14 -0.05 7.40 6.10
C HIS A 14 -0.53 8.23 4.90
N VAL A 15 -1.85 8.38 4.76
CA VAL A 15 -2.49 9.16 3.67
C VAL A 15 -1.89 10.57 3.54
N SER A 16 -1.53 11.22 4.65
CA SER A 16 -0.93 12.56 4.67
C SER A 16 0.47 12.66 4.04
N VAL A 17 1.28 11.61 4.15
CA VAL A 17 2.59 11.54 3.48
C VAL A 17 2.38 11.36 1.98
N PHE A 18 1.38 10.58 1.59
CA PHE A 18 1.07 10.33 0.18
C PHE A 18 0.41 11.50 -0.53
N GLU A 19 -0.43 12.30 0.13
CA GLU A 19 -1.00 13.53 -0.44
C GLU A 19 0.10 14.58 -0.70
N TRP A 20 0.95 14.84 0.31
CA TRP A 20 2.11 15.73 0.16
C TRP A 20 3.08 15.26 -0.94
N LEU A 21 3.27 13.94 -1.06
CA LEU A 21 4.06 13.35 -2.13
C LEU A 21 3.34 13.41 -3.48
N ALA A 22 2.05 13.16 -3.58
CA ALA A 22 1.32 13.20 -4.85
C ALA A 22 1.43 14.58 -5.50
N ASP A 23 1.36 15.65 -4.71
CA ASP A 23 1.59 17.02 -5.19
C ASP A 23 3.02 17.25 -5.71
N ARG A 24 4.02 16.58 -5.12
CA ARG A 24 5.44 16.71 -5.52
C ARG A 24 5.82 15.78 -6.67
N PHE A 25 5.18 14.63 -6.78
CA PHE A 25 5.45 13.59 -7.77
C PHE A 25 4.56 13.72 -9.00
N GLY A 26 3.39 14.36 -8.91
CA GLY A 26 2.57 14.72 -10.07
C GLY A 26 3.29 15.63 -11.06
N GLY A 27 4.36 16.31 -10.62
CA GLY A 27 5.26 17.11 -11.46
C GLY A 27 6.49 16.37 -11.99
N LEU A 28 6.68 15.07 -11.70
CA LEU A 28 7.77 14.30 -12.30
C LEU A 28 7.43 13.97 -13.76
N ALA A 29 8.34 14.36 -14.66
CA ALA A 29 8.21 14.05 -16.08
C ALA A 29 8.47 12.57 -16.42
N VAL A 30 8.85 11.75 -15.42
CA VAL A 30 9.21 10.34 -15.60
C VAL A 30 8.13 9.43 -15.02
N PRO A 31 7.84 8.28 -15.65
CA PRO A 31 6.88 7.30 -15.14
C PRO A 31 7.17 6.90 -13.68
N THR A 32 6.11 6.89 -12.85
CA THR A 32 6.21 6.53 -11.44
C THR A 32 5.20 5.45 -11.08
N VAL A 33 5.66 4.39 -10.42
CA VAL A 33 4.84 3.28 -9.91
C VAL A 33 4.94 3.21 -8.39
N PHE A 34 3.81 3.12 -7.71
CA PHE A 34 3.72 3.05 -6.25
C PHE A 34 3.46 1.62 -5.79
N LEU A 35 4.13 1.20 -4.71
CA LEU A 35 3.93 -0.13 -4.12
C LEU A 35 3.14 -0.07 -2.81
N ASN A 36 2.26 -1.07 -2.61
CA ASN A 36 1.63 -1.38 -1.31
C ASN A 36 0.93 -0.20 -0.61
N LYS A 37 0.26 0.67 -1.40
CA LYS A 37 -0.60 1.74 -0.88
C LYS A 37 -2.01 1.64 -1.44
N ARG A 38 -2.93 2.42 -0.86
CA ARG A 38 -4.29 2.58 -1.40
C ARG A 38 -4.22 3.22 -2.78
N GLN A 39 -5.03 2.72 -3.72
CA GLN A 39 -5.13 3.29 -5.05
C GLN A 39 -5.92 4.61 -4.98
N ASP A 40 -5.31 5.67 -5.49
CA ASP A 40 -5.94 6.97 -5.72
C ASP A 40 -6.07 7.22 -7.22
N SER A 41 -7.03 8.04 -7.65
CA SER A 41 -7.26 8.31 -9.07
C SER A 41 -6.02 8.92 -9.73
N GLY A 42 -5.60 8.35 -10.86
CA GLY A 42 -4.50 8.89 -11.69
C GLY A 42 -3.11 8.35 -11.36
N GLN A 43 -2.96 7.44 -10.38
CA GLN A 43 -1.67 6.84 -10.03
C GLN A 43 -1.57 5.39 -10.50
N GLN A 44 -0.37 4.99 -10.94
CA GLN A 44 -0.04 3.59 -11.22
C GLN A 44 0.39 2.90 -9.92
N VAL A 45 -0.42 2.00 -9.40
CA VAL A 45 -0.19 1.33 -8.12
C VAL A 45 -0.16 -0.18 -8.30
N VAL A 46 0.87 -0.82 -7.75
CA VAL A 46 0.95 -2.27 -7.60
C VAL A 46 0.87 -2.59 -6.11
N ALA A 47 -0.20 -3.23 -5.69
CA ALA A 47 -0.44 -3.52 -4.28
C ALA A 47 -0.99 -4.94 -4.10
N MET A 48 -0.74 -5.50 -2.91
CA MET A 48 -1.42 -6.71 -2.47
C MET A 48 -2.88 -6.39 -2.10
N ASP A 49 -3.78 -7.34 -2.35
CA ASP A 49 -5.10 -7.31 -1.75
C ASP A 49 -5.02 -7.73 -0.28
N ASN A 50 -4.76 -6.75 0.59
CA ASN A 50 -4.66 -6.97 2.02
C ASN A 50 -5.99 -7.48 2.64
N ARG A 51 -7.14 -7.16 2.02
CA ARG A 51 -8.43 -7.66 2.50
C ARG A 51 -8.54 -9.15 2.22
N PHE A 52 -8.21 -9.57 1.01
CA PHE A 52 -8.20 -10.98 0.65
C PHE A 52 -7.14 -11.76 1.45
N GLY A 53 -5.94 -11.20 1.63
CA GLY A 53 -4.91 -11.78 2.48
C GLY A 53 -5.36 -11.98 3.93
N ALA A 54 -6.02 -10.97 4.52
CA ALA A 54 -6.58 -11.09 5.87
C ALA A 54 -7.68 -12.16 5.94
N LYS A 55 -8.55 -12.25 4.92
CA LYS A 55 -9.56 -13.30 4.82
C LYS A 55 -8.91 -14.68 4.82
N LEU A 56 -7.91 -14.93 3.98
CA LEU A 56 -7.20 -16.21 3.90
C LEU A 56 -6.56 -16.58 5.25
N ALA A 57 -5.94 -15.62 5.94
CA ALA A 57 -5.35 -15.85 7.26
C ALA A 57 -6.41 -16.26 8.30
N VAL A 58 -7.56 -15.59 8.32
CA VAL A 58 -8.67 -15.93 9.22
C VAL A 58 -9.27 -17.29 8.86
N GLU A 59 -9.51 -17.58 7.57
CA GLU A 59 -10.02 -18.87 7.10
C GLU A 59 -9.11 -20.02 7.51
N HIS A 60 -7.80 -19.83 7.42
CA HIS A 60 -6.82 -20.81 7.88
C HIS A 60 -6.94 -21.08 9.39
N LEU A 61 -7.03 -20.03 10.22
CA LEU A 61 -7.19 -20.17 11.68
C LEU A 61 -8.53 -20.81 12.05
N LEU A 62 -9.61 -20.46 11.35
CA LEU A 62 -10.91 -21.09 11.52
C LEU A 62 -10.86 -22.58 11.16
N GLY A 63 -10.14 -22.95 10.10
CA GLY A 63 -9.89 -24.33 9.69
C GLY A 63 -9.13 -25.14 10.73
N GLN A 64 -8.31 -24.49 11.55
CA GLN A 64 -7.63 -25.11 12.71
C GLN A 64 -8.50 -25.16 13.99
N GLY A 65 -9.73 -24.65 13.94
CA GLY A 65 -10.66 -24.68 15.08
C GLY A 65 -10.59 -23.47 16.01
N PHE A 66 -9.75 -22.47 15.73
CA PHE A 66 -9.75 -21.23 16.51
C PHE A 66 -11.06 -20.46 16.32
N ARG A 67 -11.63 -19.93 17.42
CA ARG A 67 -12.87 -19.14 17.41
C ARG A 67 -12.73 -17.74 18.00
N ARG A 68 -11.66 -17.51 18.77
CA ARG A 68 -11.32 -16.20 19.34
C ARG A 68 -10.06 -15.71 18.63
N ILE A 69 -10.26 -14.95 17.57
CA ILE A 69 -9.18 -14.45 16.69
C ILE A 69 -9.12 -12.94 16.84
N GLY A 70 -7.96 -12.42 17.26
CA GLY A 70 -7.69 -10.98 17.34
C GLY A 70 -6.78 -10.52 16.21
N ILE A 71 -6.77 -9.21 15.95
CA ILE A 71 -5.85 -8.57 15.01
C ILE A 71 -4.96 -7.58 15.77
N ILE A 72 -3.65 -7.66 15.55
CA ILE A 72 -2.68 -6.65 15.96
C ILE A 72 -2.27 -5.92 14.68
N LYS A 73 -2.70 -4.67 14.54
CA LYS A 73 -2.49 -3.85 13.33
C LYS A 73 -1.57 -2.68 13.62
N GLY A 74 -1.12 -2.02 12.55
CA GLY A 74 -0.46 -0.73 12.62
C GLY A 74 -1.34 0.36 13.26
N PRO A 75 -0.75 1.52 13.58
CA PRO A 75 -1.45 2.62 14.25
C PRO A 75 -2.75 3.00 13.55
N GLU A 76 -3.74 3.42 14.35
CA GLU A 76 -4.92 4.10 13.84
C GLU A 76 -4.60 5.59 13.78
N GLY A 77 -4.86 6.22 12.65
CA GLY A 77 -4.77 7.67 12.50
C GLY A 77 -5.97 8.19 11.74
#